data_AF-A0A436QMY8-F1
#
_entry.id   AF-A0A436QMY8-F1
#
_cell.length_a   1.000
_cell.length_b   1.000
_cell.length_c   1.000
_cell.angle_alpha   90.00
_cell.angle_beta   90.00
_cell.angle_gamma   90.00
#
_symmetry.space_group_name_H-M   'P 1'
#
loop_
_entity.id
_entity.type
_entity.pdbx_description
1 polymer ?
#
loop_
_entity_poly.entity_id
_entity_poly.type
_entity_poly.pdbx_seq_one_letter_code
_entity_poly.pdbx_strand_id
1 'polypeptide(L)'
;LAPIVGAILIMADFGDAASASTPDLLCSALFLGGAFAYVRKREAATAVLLFLAFMARPDNIVFLAIFTVLLIAFRERGWGALAGFAASFIAYFAISHWAQHPGWWPHLWFSTIEQHYNMDGFEPPFSIAAYLKAFAASVVRAVTLNSWVGVSVLALAGWYGL
;
A
#
# COMPACT_ATOMS: atom_id res chain seq x y z
N LEU A 1 19.08 -15.70 -11.37
CA LEU A 1 18.02 -14.80 -10.83
C LEU A 1 17.04 -15.54 -9.91
N ALA A 2 16.44 -16.65 -10.33
CA ALA A 2 15.48 -17.42 -9.49
C ALA A 2 15.92 -17.74 -8.04
N PRO A 3 17.14 -18.25 -7.75
CA PRO A 3 17.56 -18.53 -6.37
C PRO A 3 17.76 -17.26 -5.52
N ILE A 4 18.15 -16.15 -6.16
CA ILE A 4 18.31 -14.85 -5.49
C ILE A 4 16.93 -14.28 -5.12
N VAL A 5 15.95 -14.38 -6.03
CA VAL A 5 14.57 -14.01 -5.76
C VAL A 5 13.99 -14.85 -4.62
N GLY A 6 14.24 -16.17 -4.61
CA GLY A 6 13.82 -17.04 -3.51
C GLY A 6 14.43 -16.63 -2.16
N ALA A 7 15.74 -16.34 -2.12
CA ALA A 7 16.41 -15.87 -0.91
C ALA A 7 15.85 -14.53 -0.42
N ILE A 8 15.56 -13.60 -1.34
CA ILE A 8 14.93 -12.30 -1.03
C ILE A 8 13.54 -12.50 -0.43
N LEU A 9 12.72 -13.38 -1.00
CA LEU A 9 11.36 -13.66 -0.50
C LEU A 9 11.38 -14.31 0.88
N ILE A 10 12.33 -15.22 1.15
CA ILE A 10 12.52 -15.82 2.46
C ILE A 10 12.98 -14.76 3.47
N MET A 11 13.95 -13.91 3.10
CA MET A 11 14.43 -12.83 3.97
C MET A 11 13.36 -11.76 4.23
N ALA A 12 12.43 -11.55 3.30
CA ALA A 12 11.30 -10.64 3.44
C ALA A 12 10.12 -11.25 4.23
N ASP A 13 10.30 -12.45 4.79
CA ASP A 13 9.30 -13.17 5.57
C ASP A 13 7.99 -13.44 4.79
N PHE A 14 8.12 -13.59 3.47
CA PHE A 14 6.98 -13.76 2.58
C PHE A 14 6.22 -15.08 2.87
N GLY A 15 6.91 -16.12 3.34
CA GLY A 15 6.29 -17.41 3.65
C GLY A 15 5.25 -17.32 4.75
N ASP A 16 5.62 -16.69 5.86
CA ASP A 16 4.73 -16.52 7.01
C ASP A 16 3.59 -15.57 6.66
N ALA A 17 3.89 -14.45 5.97
CA ALA A 17 2.87 -13.54 5.45
C ALA A 17 1.90 -14.20 4.46
N ALA A 18 2.39 -15.12 3.61
CA ALA A 18 1.58 -15.83 2.64
C ALA A 18 0.63 -16.85 3.28
N SER A 19 1.06 -17.46 4.39
CA SER A 19 0.27 -18.42 5.15
C SER A 19 -0.85 -17.76 5.97
N ALA A 20 -0.69 -16.47 6.30
CA ALA A 20 -1.55 -15.76 7.24
C ALA A 20 -2.99 -15.49 6.73
N SER A 21 -3.33 -15.85 5.49
CA SER A 21 -4.69 -15.70 4.90
C SER A 21 -5.34 -14.34 5.17
N THR A 22 -4.54 -13.27 5.19
CA THR A 22 -5.03 -11.92 5.45
C THR A 22 -5.46 -11.23 4.16
N PRO A 23 -6.42 -10.27 4.23
CA PRO A 23 -6.79 -9.44 3.09
C PRO A 23 -5.61 -8.70 2.45
N ASP A 24 -4.53 -8.47 3.21
CA ASP A 24 -3.34 -7.75 2.79
C ASP A 24 -2.53 -8.47 1.73
N LEU A 25 -2.43 -9.80 1.82
CA LEU A 25 -1.73 -10.60 0.84
C LEU A 25 -2.48 -10.59 -0.50
N LEU A 26 -3.82 -10.73 -0.46
CA LEU A 26 -4.66 -10.61 -1.65
C LEU A 26 -4.53 -9.22 -2.29
N CYS A 27 -4.58 -8.16 -1.48
CA CYS A 27 -4.38 -6.80 -1.95
C CYS A 27 -3.01 -6.64 -2.63
N SER A 28 -1.94 -7.13 -1.99
CA SER A 28 -0.58 -7.06 -2.51
C SER A 28 -0.42 -7.82 -3.84
N ALA A 29 -1.02 -9.01 -3.94
CA ALA A 29 -1.01 -9.79 -5.17
C ALA A 29 -1.74 -9.08 -6.32
N LEU A 30 -2.91 -8.48 -6.04
CA LEU A 30 -3.67 -7.70 -7.02
C LEU A 30 -2.91 -6.44 -7.44
N PHE A 31 -2.23 -5.77 -6.50
CA PHE A 31 -1.39 -4.61 -6.76
C PHE A 31 -0.22 -4.93 -7.69
N LEU A 32 0.52 -6.01 -7.38
CA LEU A 32 1.63 -6.49 -8.21
C LEU A 32 1.14 -6.92 -9.59
N GLY A 33 -0.02 -7.59 -9.65
CA GLY A 33 -0.69 -7.94 -10.92
C GLY A 33 -1.04 -6.70 -11.75
N GLY A 34 -1.58 -5.65 -11.12
CA GLY A 34 -1.89 -4.37 -11.75
C GLY A 34 -0.64 -3.66 -12.26
N ALA A 35 0.42 -3.59 -11.46
CA ALA A 35 1.70 -3.03 -11.87
C ALA A 35 2.34 -3.81 -13.03
N PHE A 36 2.25 -5.15 -13.01
CA PHE A 36 2.73 -5.99 -14.11
C PHE A 36 1.92 -5.77 -15.39
N ALA A 37 0.59 -5.67 -15.29
CA ALA A 37 -0.28 -5.36 -16.42
C ALA A 37 0.04 -3.98 -17.01
N TYR A 38 0.37 -3.01 -16.16
CA TYR A 38 0.81 -1.68 -16.57
C TYR A 38 2.12 -1.73 -17.36
N VAL A 39 3.14 -2.46 -16.88
CA VAL A 39 4.41 -2.68 -17.61
C VAL A 39 4.16 -3.35 -18.97
N ARG A 40 3.15 -4.22 -19.07
CA ARG A 40 2.72 -4.86 -20.32
C ARG A 40 1.82 -3.97 -21.20
N LYS A 41 1.60 -2.70 -20.82
CA LYS A 41 0.72 -1.73 -21.50
C LYS A 41 -0.73 -2.21 -21.66
N ARG A 42 -1.20 -3.05 -20.74
CA ARG A 42 -2.59 -3.56 -20.71
C ARG A 42 -3.43 -2.67 -19.80
N GLU A 43 -3.90 -1.55 -20.35
CA GLU A 43 -4.60 -0.52 -19.60
C GLU A 43 -5.86 -1.02 -18.88
N ALA A 44 -6.71 -1.82 -19.56
CA ALA A 44 -7.94 -2.36 -18.97
C ALA A 44 -7.66 -3.30 -17.79
N ALA A 45 -6.69 -4.21 -17.94
CA ALA A 45 -6.30 -5.12 -16.88
C ALA A 45 -5.67 -4.36 -15.70
N THR A 46 -4.89 -3.32 -15.97
CA THR A 46 -4.32 -2.42 -14.95
C THR A 46 -5.43 -1.78 -14.13
N ALA A 47 -6.42 -1.17 -14.77
CA ALA A 47 -7.53 -0.51 -14.09
C ALA A 47 -8.31 -1.49 -13.20
N VAL A 48 -8.66 -2.66 -13.74
CA VAL A 48 -9.42 -3.68 -13.02
C VAL A 48 -8.64 -4.22 -11.82
N LEU A 49 -7.37 -4.58 -12.01
CA LEU A 49 -6.56 -5.16 -10.92
C LEU A 49 -6.28 -4.15 -9.80
N LEU A 50 -6.00 -2.90 -10.15
CA LEU A 50 -5.82 -1.84 -9.14
C LEU A 50 -7.13 -1.55 -8.39
N PHE A 51 -8.26 -1.52 -9.10
CA PHE A 51 -9.57 -1.33 -8.47
C PHE A 51 -9.93 -2.50 -7.55
N LEU A 52 -9.67 -3.74 -7.97
CA LEU A 52 -9.86 -4.92 -7.12
C LEU A 52 -8.94 -4.91 -5.90
N ALA A 53 -7.69 -4.45 -6.04
CA ALA A 53 -6.78 -4.29 -4.90
C ALA A 53 -7.36 -3.32 -3.86
N PHE A 54 -7.95 -2.21 -4.32
CA PHE A 54 -8.69 -1.27 -3.46
C PHE A 54 -9.93 -1.91 -2.80
N MET A 55 -10.71 -2.69 -3.55
CA MET A 55 -11.89 -3.38 -2.99
C MET A 55 -11.52 -4.42 -1.92
N ALA A 56 -10.36 -5.06 -2.04
CA ALA A 56 -9.88 -6.00 -1.03
C ALA A 56 -9.57 -5.31 0.31
N ARG A 57 -9.08 -4.07 0.28
CA ARG A 57 -8.85 -3.25 1.48
C ARG A 57 -8.88 -1.75 1.14
N PRO A 58 -9.95 -1.01 1.50
CA PRO A 58 -10.11 0.40 1.13
C PRO A 58 -8.99 1.32 1.63
N ASP A 59 -8.38 1.02 2.78
CA ASP A 59 -7.25 1.78 3.34
C ASP A 59 -6.03 1.81 2.41
N ASN A 60 -5.89 0.80 1.54
CA ASN A 60 -4.76 0.66 0.61
C ASN A 60 -4.87 1.60 -0.60
N ILE A 61 -5.88 2.47 -0.65
CA ILE A 61 -5.96 3.55 -1.64
C ILE A 61 -4.72 4.46 -1.64
N VAL A 62 -4.02 4.56 -0.51
CA VAL A 62 -2.76 5.30 -0.39
C VAL A 62 -1.72 4.80 -1.41
N PHE A 63 -1.62 3.49 -1.63
CA PHE A 63 -0.70 2.94 -2.62
C PHE A 63 -1.10 3.33 -4.05
N LEU A 64 -2.40 3.40 -4.37
CA LEU A 64 -2.87 3.83 -5.70
C LEU A 64 -2.60 5.32 -5.91
N ALA A 65 -2.75 6.11 -4.86
CA ALA A 65 -2.43 7.54 -4.88
C ALA A 65 -0.94 7.77 -5.13
N ILE A 66 -0.06 7.08 -4.39
CA ILE A 66 1.40 7.16 -4.59
C ILE A 66 1.76 6.72 -6.02
N PHE A 67 1.23 5.58 -6.48
CA PHE A 67 1.49 5.10 -7.83
C PHE A 67 1.07 6.13 -8.90
N THR A 68 -0.09 6.76 -8.73
CA THR A 68 -0.59 7.81 -9.61
C THR A 68 0.31 9.06 -9.59
N VAL A 69 0.74 9.50 -8.41
CA VAL A 69 1.67 10.62 -8.26
C VAL A 69 2.99 10.34 -8.97
N LEU A 70 3.52 9.11 -8.86
CA LEU A 70 4.73 8.69 -9.57
C LEU A 70 4.54 8.75 -11.10
N LEU A 71 3.41 8.26 -11.62
CA LEU A 71 3.11 8.36 -13.05
C LEU A 71 3.10 9.82 -13.55
N ILE A 72 2.48 10.71 -12.78
CA ILE A 72 2.42 12.14 -13.10
C ILE A 72 3.82 12.76 -13.03
N ALA A 73 4.59 12.47 -11.97
CA ALA A 73 5.93 13.01 -11.76
C ALA A 73 6.91 12.61 -12.88
N PHE A 74 6.84 11.35 -13.33
CA PHE A 74 7.65 10.84 -14.44
C PHE A 74 7.04 11.09 -15.83
N ARG A 75 5.90 11.78 -15.91
CA ARG A 75 5.17 12.11 -17.15
C ARG A 75 4.81 10.88 -17.98
N GLU A 76 4.61 9.75 -17.32
CA GLU A 76 4.24 8.48 -17.93
C GLU A 76 2.74 8.46 -18.27
N ARG A 77 2.40 8.01 -19.48
CA ARG A 77 1.01 7.93 -19.94
C ARG A 77 0.41 6.56 -19.60
N GLY A 78 -0.16 6.45 -18.40
CA GLY A 78 -0.86 5.25 -17.90
C GLY A 78 -2.34 5.48 -17.66
N TRP A 79 -3.16 5.52 -18.73
CA TRP A 79 -4.59 5.84 -18.63
C TRP A 79 -5.38 4.85 -17.78
N GLY A 80 -5.04 3.56 -17.83
CA GLY A 80 -5.64 2.51 -17.03
C GLY A 80 -5.34 2.65 -15.53
N ALA A 81 -4.11 3.06 -15.19
CA ALA A 81 -3.75 3.34 -13.81
C ALA A 81 -4.49 4.57 -13.27
N LEU A 82 -4.58 5.64 -14.07
CA LEU A 82 -5.36 6.83 -13.74
C LEU A 82 -6.85 6.53 -13.59
N ALA A 83 -7.43 5.74 -14.49
CA ALA A 83 -8.82 5.32 -14.43
C ALA A 83 -9.09 4.44 -13.19
N GLY A 84 -8.18 3.50 -12.90
CA GLY A 84 -8.25 2.67 -11.70
C GLY A 84 -8.22 3.51 -10.42
N PHE A 85 -7.29 4.46 -10.32
CA PHE A 85 -7.22 5.39 -9.19
C PHE A 85 -8.49 6.26 -9.07
N ALA A 86 -8.96 6.85 -10.16
CA ALA A 86 -10.16 7.68 -10.14
C ALA A 86 -11.40 6.89 -9.69
N ALA A 87 -11.58 5.67 -10.20
CA ALA A 87 -12.67 4.78 -9.78
C ALA A 87 -12.57 4.43 -8.29
N SER A 88 -11.36 4.06 -7.81
CA SER A 88 -11.12 3.78 -6.39
C SER A 88 -11.33 5.00 -5.51
N PHE A 89 -10.94 6.19 -5.95
CA PHE A 89 -11.12 7.44 -5.21
C PHE A 89 -12.60 7.79 -5.03
N ILE A 90 -13.40 7.69 -6.09
CA ILE A 90 -14.85 7.90 -6.02
C ILE A 90 -15.48 6.84 -5.10
N ALA A 91 -15.10 5.58 -5.27
CA ALA A 91 -15.61 4.48 -4.46
C ALA A 91 -15.22 4.61 -2.97
N TYR A 92 -14.06 5.20 -2.65
CA TYR A 92 -13.65 5.45 -1.27
C TYR A 92 -14.59 6.41 -0.56
N PHE A 93 -14.95 7.54 -1.19
CA PHE A 93 -15.91 8.48 -0.60
C PHE A 93 -17.32 7.88 -0.48
N ALA A 94 -17.71 7.04 -1.44
CA ALA A 94 -18.96 6.29 -1.33
C ALA A 94 -18.92 5.33 -0.13
N ILE A 95 -17.87 4.54 0.03
CA ILE A 95 -17.74 3.61 1.16
C ILE A 95 -17.67 4.38 2.48
N SER A 96 -16.89 5.46 2.57
CA SER A 96 -16.78 6.23 3.80
C SER A 96 -18.11 6.83 4.24
N HIS A 97 -18.91 7.33 3.28
CA HIS A 97 -20.21 7.93 3.58
C HIS A 97 -21.27 6.89 3.96
N TRP A 98 -21.37 5.80 3.19
CA TRP A 98 -22.47 4.83 3.30
C TRP A 98 -22.19 3.69 4.29
N ALA A 99 -20.92 3.32 4.48
CA ALA A 99 -20.51 2.23 5.38
C ALA A 99 -20.01 2.72 6.75
N GLN A 100 -20.11 4.03 7.05
CA GLN A 100 -19.61 4.64 8.30
C GLN A 100 -18.14 4.25 8.59
N HIS A 101 -17.33 4.13 7.53
CA HIS A 101 -15.94 3.71 7.67
C HIS A 101 -15.15 4.83 8.37
N PRO A 102 -14.42 4.56 9.49
CA PRO A 102 -13.72 5.58 10.28
C PRO A 102 -12.71 6.40 9.47
N GLY A 103 -12.22 5.82 8.37
CA GLY A 103 -11.27 6.44 7.47
C GLY A 103 -9.83 6.27 7.97
N TRP A 104 -8.88 6.80 7.20
CA TRP A 104 -7.46 6.49 7.39
C TRP A 104 -6.87 7.09 8.69
N TRP A 105 -7.37 8.25 9.13
CA TRP A 105 -6.78 8.98 10.26
C TRP A 105 -7.01 8.31 11.62
N PRO A 106 -8.24 7.88 11.98
CA PRO A 106 -8.47 7.08 13.19
C PRO A 106 -7.67 5.76 13.19
N HIS A 107 -7.55 5.09 12.05
CA HIS A 107 -6.74 3.87 11.92
C HIS A 107 -5.25 4.12 12.18
N LEU A 108 -4.69 5.23 11.68
CA LEU A 108 -3.29 5.60 11.91
C LEU A 108 -3.03 5.98 13.37
N TRP A 109 -3.95 6.74 13.98
CA TRP A 109 -3.86 7.11 15.40
C TRP A 109 -3.87 5.88 16.28
N PHE A 110 -4.82 4.97 16.07
CA PHE A 110 -4.94 3.73 16.81
C PHE A 110 -3.69 2.87 16.75
N SER A 111 -3.12 2.73 15.55
CA SER A 111 -2.01 1.81 15.30
C SER A 111 -0.66 2.30 15.84
N THR A 112 -0.56 3.61 16.12
CA THR A 112 0.73 4.26 16.35
C THR A 112 0.79 5.14 17.58
N ILE A 113 -0.31 5.77 17.98
CA ILE A 113 -0.36 6.70 19.10
C ILE A 113 -1.04 6.04 20.29
N GLU A 114 -2.27 5.56 20.12
CA GLU A 114 -3.06 5.03 21.22
C GLU A 114 -4.06 3.97 20.75
N GLN A 115 -3.79 2.71 21.11
CA GLN A 115 -4.72 1.62 20.85
C GLN A 115 -5.97 1.77 21.70
N HIS A 116 -7.12 1.76 21.05
CA HIS A 116 -8.43 1.72 21.70
C HIS A 116 -9.02 0.31 21.63
N TYR A 117 -10.07 0.01 22.37
CA TYR A 117 -10.76 -1.29 22.23
C TYR A 117 -11.86 -1.24 21.14
N ASN A 118 -12.44 -0.06 20.91
CA ASN A 118 -13.44 0.20 19.88
C ASN A 118 -13.14 1.53 19.19
N MET A 119 -13.36 1.59 17.87
CA MET A 119 -13.22 2.79 17.04
C MET A 119 -14.55 3.50 16.77
N ASP A 120 -15.66 2.96 17.27
CA ASP A 120 -16.98 3.57 17.10
C ASP A 120 -17.03 4.97 17.73
N GLY A 121 -17.37 5.97 16.92
CA GLY A 121 -17.33 7.39 17.30
C GLY A 121 -15.94 7.97 17.60
N PHE A 122 -14.86 7.27 17.26
CA PHE A 122 -13.49 7.73 17.53
C PHE A 122 -13.01 8.71 16.45
N GLU A 123 -13.14 10.00 16.72
CA GLU A 123 -12.73 11.08 15.83
C GLU A 123 -11.61 11.94 16.46
N PRO A 124 -10.34 11.45 16.48
CA PRO A 124 -9.24 12.23 17.01
C PRO A 124 -9.03 13.49 16.17
N PRO A 125 -8.81 14.67 16.80
CA PRO A 125 -8.57 15.90 16.05
C PRO A 125 -7.30 15.76 15.22
N PHE A 126 -7.39 16.15 13.95
CA PHE A 126 -6.23 16.09 13.06
C PHE A 126 -5.11 16.99 13.59
N SER A 127 -3.92 16.43 13.75
CA SER A 127 -2.73 17.14 14.22
C SER A 127 -1.53 16.77 13.37
N ILE A 128 -0.93 17.78 12.73
CA ILE A 128 0.28 17.62 11.93
C ILE A 128 1.42 17.06 12.79
N ALA A 129 1.56 17.53 14.03
CA ALA A 129 2.58 17.04 14.95
C ALA A 129 2.37 15.55 15.27
N ALA A 130 1.12 15.13 15.50
CA ALA A 130 0.78 13.73 15.73
C ALA A 130 1.04 12.87 14.48
N TYR A 131 0.70 13.36 13.30
CA TYR A 131 0.99 12.69 12.03
C TYR A 131 2.50 12.50 11.81
N LEU A 132 3.31 13.55 12.00
CA LEU A 132 4.77 13.47 11.87
C LEU A 132 5.38 12.51 12.89
N LYS A 133 4.87 12.52 14.13
CA LYS A 133 5.30 11.56 15.17
C LYS A 133 4.97 10.12 14.77
N ALA A 134 3.75 9.88 14.28
CA ALA A 134 3.33 8.56 13.83
C ALA A 134 4.16 8.07 12.63
N PHE A 135 4.47 8.98 11.69
CA PHE A 135 5.35 8.69 10.58
C PHE A 135 6.76 8.32 11.05
N ALA A 136 7.37 9.12 11.93
CA ALA A 136 8.70 8.85 12.48
C ALA A 136 8.74 7.49 13.23
N ALA A 137 7.73 7.20 14.06
CA ALA A 137 7.61 5.92 14.73
C ALA A 137 7.50 4.74 13.74
N SER A 138 6.76 4.92 12.65
CA SER A 138 6.63 3.93 11.58
C SER A 138 7.95 3.70 10.84
N VAL A 139 8.73 4.76 10.57
CA VAL A 139 10.06 4.66 9.96
C VAL A 139 11.03 3.92 10.88
N VAL A 140 11.08 4.28 12.16
CA VAL A 140 11.94 3.58 13.13
C VAL A 140 11.57 2.10 13.17
N ARG A 141 10.27 1.78 13.31
CA ARG A 141 9.78 0.39 13.31
C ARG A 141 10.14 -0.35 12.02
N ALA A 142 10.03 0.30 10.86
CA ALA A 142 10.41 -0.27 9.58
C ALA A 142 11.89 -0.63 9.51
N VAL A 143 12.78 0.19 10.07
CA VAL A 143 14.23 -0.05 10.05
C VAL A 143 14.66 -1.04 11.14
N THR A 144 14.05 -1.00 12.32
CA THR A 144 14.52 -1.79 13.48
C THR A 144 13.89 -3.17 13.57
N LEU A 145 12.64 -3.32 13.15
CA LEU A 145 11.89 -4.57 13.33
C LEU A 145 11.63 -5.31 12.01
N ASN A 146 11.80 -4.66 10.86
CA ASN A 146 11.50 -5.30 9.58
C ASN A 146 12.75 -5.45 8.71
N SER A 147 12.92 -6.66 8.16
CA SER A 147 14.02 -6.98 7.24
C SER A 147 13.84 -6.37 5.84
N TRP A 148 12.60 -6.05 5.43
CA TRP A 148 12.30 -5.62 4.06
C TRP A 148 13.01 -4.31 3.65
N VAL A 149 13.29 -3.39 4.59
CA VAL A 149 14.02 -2.15 4.28
C VAL A 149 15.46 -2.48 3.88
N GLY A 150 16.14 -3.30 4.68
CA GLY A 150 17.49 -3.76 4.38
C GLY A 150 17.55 -4.53 3.06
N VAL A 151 16.59 -5.42 2.83
CA VAL A 151 16.45 -6.17 1.58
C VAL A 151 16.25 -5.24 0.37
N SER A 152 15.42 -4.19 0.51
CA SER A 152 15.16 -3.21 -0.55
C SER A 152 16.41 -2.39 -0.88
N VAL A 153 17.16 -1.94 0.14
CA VAL A 153 18.43 -1.21 -0.05
C VAL A 153 19.46 -2.08 -0.75
N LEU A 154 19.61 -3.34 -0.32
CA LEU A 154 20.53 -4.28 -0.97
C LEU A 154 20.12 -4.59 -2.42
N ALA A 155 18.83 -4.74 -2.69
CA ALA A 155 18.31 -4.96 -4.04
C ALA A 155 18.59 -3.77 -4.96
N LEU A 156 18.37 -2.54 -4.47
CA LEU A 156 18.67 -1.31 -5.23
C LEU A 156 20.18 -1.13 -5.46
N ALA A 157 21.00 -1.39 -4.44
CA ALA A 157 22.46 -1.34 -4.57
C ALA A 157 22.98 -2.38 -5.57
N GLY A 158 22.45 -3.60 -5.53
CA GLY A 158 22.75 -4.65 -6.51
C GLY A 158 22.32 -4.29 -7.92
N TRP A 159 21.20 -3.59 -8.09
CA TRP A 159 20.72 -3.13 -9.39
C TRP A 159 21.58 -2.00 -9.98
N TYR A 160 22.00 -1.03 -9.17
CA TYR A 160 22.86 0.08 -9.63
C TYR A 160 24.33 -0.30 -9.80
N GLY A 161 24.79 -1.36 -9.13
CA GLY A 161 26.15 -1.88 -9.24
C GLY A 161 26.37 -2.83 -10.43
N LEU A 162 25.33 -3.18 -11.18
CA LEU A 162 25.35 -3.95 -12.42
C LEU A 162 25.28 -3.03 -13.64
#